data_AF-A0AB74EHJ6-F1
#
_entry.id   AF-A0AB74EHJ6-F1
#
_cell.length_a   1.000
_cell.length_b   1.000
_cell.length_c   1.000
_cell.angle_alpha   90.00
_cell.angle_beta   90.00
_cell.angle_gamma   90.00
#
_symmetry.space_group_name_H-M   'P 1'
#
loop_
_entity.id
_entity.type
_entity.pdbx_description
1 polymer ?
#
loop_
_entity_poly.entity_id
_entity_poly.type
_entity_poly.pdbx_seq_one_letter_code
_entity_poly.pdbx_strand_id
1 'polypeptide(L)'
;MNADAFVSADAETCGRETGEPTSPKAESDSNGNGGLSGKPKNANVPRRRKTHGVPLQEIADLYNEVLGGRLPSVQVLNDTRKRAIANRWCEMLGTAAPNGKVRFGDKETGLAWFAGFFRKVAMNPFWMGENQTGFAVGFDWIFKAGNFVKILEWHPPKTNQAARGRA
;
A
#
# COMPACT_ATOMS: atom_id res chain seq x y z
N MET A 1 -69.37 43.55 -16.87
CA MET A 1 -69.06 42.84 -18.13
C MET A 1 -67.56 42.66 -18.19
N ASN A 2 -67.11 41.45 -18.54
CA ASN A 2 -65.78 40.88 -18.36
C ASN A 2 -64.60 41.72 -18.89
N ALA A 3 -63.50 41.66 -18.14
CA ALA A 3 -62.11 41.83 -18.59
C ALA A 3 -61.36 40.61 -18.03
N ASP A 4 -60.85 39.73 -18.89
CA ASP A 4 -59.41 39.58 -19.21
C ASP A 4 -58.63 38.87 -18.10
N ALA A 5 -57.68 37.97 -18.31
CA ALA A 5 -57.23 37.16 -19.44
C ALA A 5 -56.11 36.26 -18.86
N PHE A 6 -55.89 35.11 -19.51
CA PHE A 6 -54.57 34.50 -19.74
C PHE A 6 -53.81 33.73 -18.62
N VAL A 7 -53.83 32.40 -18.77
CA VAL A 7 -52.68 31.46 -18.88
C VAL A 7 -51.99 30.82 -17.67
N SER A 8 -52.20 29.49 -17.64
CA SER A 8 -51.30 28.33 -17.54
C SER A 8 -50.44 27.99 -16.33
N ALA A 9 -50.43 26.65 -16.16
CA ALA A 9 -49.32 25.74 -15.93
C ALA A 9 -49.05 25.32 -14.47
N ASP A 10 -49.51 24.10 -14.23
CA ASP A 10 -48.78 22.94 -13.74
C ASP A 10 -48.10 22.94 -12.37
N ALA A 11 -48.36 21.80 -11.73
CA ALA A 11 -48.03 21.44 -10.37
C ALA A 11 -46.53 21.28 -10.14
N GLU A 12 -46.05 21.88 -9.04
CA GLU A 12 -44.79 21.51 -8.45
C GLU A 12 -44.83 21.61 -6.91
N THR A 13 -44.21 20.59 -6.31
CA THR A 13 -43.66 20.54 -4.94
C THR A 13 -44.61 20.36 -3.76
N CYS A 14 -44.46 19.22 -3.08
CA CYS A 14 -44.74 19.06 -1.65
C CYS A 14 -43.60 18.24 -1.06
N GLY A 15 -42.91 18.80 -0.05
CA GLY A 15 -41.94 18.06 0.75
C GLY A 15 -40.85 18.92 1.38
N ARG A 16 -41.19 19.68 2.43
CA ARG A 16 -40.24 20.25 3.38
C ARG A 16 -40.82 20.10 4.78
N GLU A 17 -40.20 19.31 5.66
CA GLU A 17 -40.19 19.45 7.15
C GLU A 17 -38.92 18.72 7.67
N THR A 18 -37.81 19.38 8.04
CA THR A 18 -37.40 19.93 9.35
C THR A 18 -37.29 18.95 10.52
N GLY A 19 -36.08 18.82 11.10
CA GLY A 19 -35.88 18.32 12.47
C GLY A 19 -34.47 17.76 12.77
N GLU A 20 -33.56 18.61 13.27
CA GLU A 20 -32.42 18.25 14.16
C GLU A 20 -32.75 18.81 15.57
N PRO A 21 -31.95 18.61 16.63
CA PRO A 21 -31.08 17.51 17.09
C PRO A 21 -31.39 17.14 18.58
N THR A 22 -30.76 16.12 19.19
CA THR A 22 -30.20 16.24 20.58
C THR A 22 -29.37 15.02 21.01
N SER A 23 -28.36 15.30 21.83
CA SER A 23 -27.44 14.40 22.53
C SER A 23 -27.98 14.06 23.94
N PRO A 24 -27.48 13.02 24.64
CA PRO A 24 -26.70 13.35 25.85
C PRO A 24 -25.50 12.43 26.22
N LYS A 25 -24.69 12.99 27.14
CA LYS A 25 -23.45 12.59 27.86
C LYS A 25 -23.57 11.35 28.78
N ALA A 26 -22.49 10.58 28.98
CA ALA A 26 -21.59 10.43 30.18
C ALA A 26 -22.29 9.89 31.47
N GLU A 27 -21.76 8.99 32.33
CA GLU A 27 -20.43 8.85 32.98
C GLU A 27 -20.20 7.43 33.58
N SER A 28 -18.93 7.18 34.01
CA SER A 28 -18.40 6.31 35.11
C SER A 28 -18.58 4.76 35.02
N ASP A 29 -17.64 3.87 35.38
CA ASP A 29 -16.72 3.82 36.52
C ASP A 29 -15.50 2.86 36.33
N SER A 30 -14.35 3.29 36.86
CA SER A 30 -13.38 2.62 37.76
C SER A 30 -12.89 1.15 37.59
N ASN A 31 -11.55 1.06 37.42
CA ASN A 31 -10.55 0.25 38.15
C ASN A 31 -10.56 -1.30 38.13
N GLY A 32 -9.39 -1.89 37.78
CA GLY A 32 -9.10 -3.30 38.04
C GLY A 32 -7.76 -3.79 37.47
N ASN A 33 -6.68 -3.61 38.22
CA ASN A 33 -5.42 -4.33 38.00
C ASN A 33 -5.63 -5.82 38.34
N GLY A 34 -5.35 -6.72 37.39
CA GLY A 34 -5.51 -8.16 37.56
C GLY A 34 -4.50 -8.93 36.74
N GLY A 35 -3.30 -9.10 37.28
CA GLY A 35 -2.39 -10.15 36.83
C GLY A 35 -2.94 -11.50 37.28
N LEU A 36 -3.32 -12.35 36.31
CA LEU A 36 -3.53 -13.78 36.56
C LEU A 36 -3.00 -14.58 35.36
N SER A 37 -2.06 -15.47 35.67
CA SER A 37 -1.59 -16.53 34.82
C SER A 37 -2.76 -17.37 34.31
N GLY A 38 -2.89 -17.46 33.00
CA GLY A 38 -3.78 -18.42 32.35
C GLY A 38 -3.11 -18.93 31.08
N LYS A 39 -2.60 -20.16 31.12
CA LYS A 39 -2.26 -20.91 29.90
C LYS A 39 -3.51 -21.69 29.48
N PRO A 40 -4.21 -21.29 28.41
CA PRO A 40 -5.01 -22.21 27.64
C PRO A 40 -4.20 -22.69 26.43
N LYS A 41 -3.98 -24.00 26.40
CA LYS A 41 -3.45 -24.78 25.29
C LYS A 41 -4.63 -25.25 24.46
N ASN A 42 -4.97 -24.55 23.38
CA ASN A 42 -5.63 -25.15 22.21
C ASN A 42 -5.45 -24.31 20.95
N ALA A 43 -5.21 -24.99 19.83
CA ALA A 43 -4.60 -24.51 18.61
C ALA A 43 -5.61 -23.97 17.58
N ASN A 44 -5.44 -22.70 17.17
CA ASN A 44 -5.46 -22.25 15.76
C ASN A 44 -5.10 -20.74 15.69
N VAL A 45 -3.94 -20.37 16.24
CA VAL A 45 -3.38 -19.04 15.97
C VAL A 45 -2.39 -19.21 14.82
N PRO A 46 -2.49 -18.46 13.70
CA PRO A 46 -1.52 -18.55 12.63
C PRO A 46 -0.12 -18.32 13.21
N ARG A 47 0.69 -19.38 13.19
CA ARG A 47 2.04 -19.41 13.76
C ARG A 47 2.79 -18.23 13.19
N ARG A 48 3.14 -17.24 14.04
CA ARG A 48 3.93 -16.06 13.67
C ARG A 48 5.14 -16.56 12.86
N ARG A 49 5.16 -16.30 11.54
CA ARG A 49 6.23 -16.75 10.66
C ARG A 49 7.53 -16.20 11.25
N LYS A 50 8.46 -17.09 11.59
CA LYS A 50 9.73 -16.70 12.22
C LYS A 50 10.46 -15.77 11.26
N THR A 51 10.73 -14.54 11.70
CA THR A 51 11.51 -13.55 10.94
C THR A 51 13.01 -13.88 10.89
N HIS A 52 13.44 -14.93 11.58
CA HIS A 52 14.86 -15.30 11.80
C HIS A 52 15.67 -15.67 10.55
N GLY A 53 15.13 -15.51 9.35
CA GLY A 53 15.88 -15.67 8.08
C GLY A 53 15.66 -14.54 7.08
N VAL A 54 14.95 -13.48 7.46
CA VAL A 54 14.68 -12.35 6.58
C VAL A 54 15.76 -11.28 6.78
N PRO A 55 16.47 -10.85 5.73
CA PRO A 55 17.48 -9.80 5.81
C PRO A 55 16.82 -8.41 5.88
N LEU A 56 16.22 -8.09 7.03
CA LEU A 56 15.36 -6.91 7.20
C LEU A 56 16.12 -5.59 6.99
N GLN A 57 17.32 -5.48 7.58
CA GLN A 57 18.12 -4.26 7.52
C GLN A 57 18.69 -4.09 6.11
N GLU A 58 19.21 -5.18 5.53
CA GLU A 58 19.82 -5.13 4.20
C GLU A 58 18.80 -4.76 3.11
N ILE A 59 17.54 -5.17 3.24
CA ILE A 59 16.47 -4.74 2.31
C ILE A 59 16.18 -3.24 2.43
N ALA A 60 16.23 -2.68 3.64
CA ALA A 60 16.03 -1.25 3.85
C ALA A 60 17.23 -0.42 3.35
N ASP A 61 18.44 -0.92 3.57
CA ASP A 61 19.67 -0.29 3.07
C ASP A 61 19.67 -0.32 1.53
N LEU A 62 19.29 -1.45 0.94
CA LEU A 62 19.15 -1.60 -0.51
C LEU A 62 18.07 -0.68 -1.09
N TYR A 63 16.97 -0.46 -0.37
CA TYR A 63 15.97 0.54 -0.76
C TYR A 63 16.60 1.95 -0.80
N ASN A 64 17.34 2.32 0.24
CA ASN A 64 18.00 3.63 0.32
C ASN A 64 19.07 3.79 -0.75
N GLU A 65 19.85 2.75 -1.04
CA GLU A 65 20.87 2.75 -2.10
C GLU A 65 20.24 2.98 -3.48
N VAL A 66 19.19 2.23 -3.82
CA VAL A 66 18.58 2.27 -5.16
C VAL A 66 17.67 3.48 -5.35
N LEU A 67 16.94 3.90 -4.31
CA LEU A 67 15.86 4.88 -4.43
C LEU A 67 16.06 6.14 -3.57
N GLY A 68 16.94 6.12 -2.57
CA GLY A 68 17.09 7.19 -1.58
C GLY A 68 17.60 8.53 -2.15
N GLY A 69 18.16 8.53 -3.35
CA GLY A 69 18.53 9.78 -4.06
C GLY A 69 17.35 10.58 -4.57
N ARG A 70 16.14 10.01 -4.63
CA ARG A 70 14.91 10.69 -5.11
C ARG A 70 13.70 10.48 -4.20
N LEU A 71 13.61 9.33 -3.53
CA LEU A 71 12.52 9.01 -2.59
C LEU A 71 13.00 9.18 -1.14
N PRO A 72 12.09 9.45 -0.19
CA PRO A 72 12.45 9.55 1.22
C PRO A 72 13.13 8.28 1.74
N SER A 73 14.36 8.43 2.27
CA SER A 73 15.15 7.32 2.79
C SER A 73 14.58 6.78 4.10
N VAL A 74 14.63 5.46 4.28
CA VAL A 74 14.27 4.77 5.53
C VAL A 74 15.31 5.08 6.59
N GLN A 75 14.89 5.83 7.62
CA GLN A 75 15.73 6.11 8.80
C GLN A 75 15.49 5.11 9.94
N VAL A 76 14.26 4.61 10.05
CA VAL A 76 13.84 3.72 11.16
C VAL A 76 13.02 2.55 10.63
N LEU A 77 13.43 1.34 11.02
CA LEU A 77 12.66 0.11 10.87
C LEU A 77 11.90 -0.21 12.16
N ASN A 78 10.68 0.34 12.27
CA ASN A 78 9.75 -0.06 13.32
C ASN A 78 9.19 -1.47 13.06
N ASP A 79 8.46 -2.02 14.04
CA ASP A 79 7.92 -3.39 13.93
C ASP A 79 6.94 -3.55 12.76
N THR A 80 6.21 -2.51 12.40
CA THR A 80 5.29 -2.53 11.25
C THR A 80 6.05 -2.71 9.94
N ARG A 81 7.11 -1.94 9.72
CA ARG A 81 7.97 -2.05 8.53
C ARG A 81 8.70 -3.38 8.49
N LYS A 82 9.24 -3.84 9.62
CA LYS A 82 9.87 -5.18 9.73
C LYS A 82 8.91 -6.29 9.34
N ARG A 83 7.66 -6.24 9.83
CA ARG A 83 6.62 -7.21 9.44
C ARG A 83 6.27 -7.12 7.96
N ALA A 84 6.17 -5.90 7.41
CA ALA A 84 5.86 -5.70 5.99
C ALA A 84 6.95 -6.32 5.10
N ILE A 85 8.24 -6.07 5.40
CA ILE A 85 9.36 -6.71 4.70
C ILE A 85 9.28 -8.24 4.83
N ALA A 86 9.13 -8.76 6.05
CA ALA A 86 9.08 -10.20 6.29
C ALA A 86 7.94 -10.89 5.53
N ASN A 87 6.77 -10.26 5.45
CA ASN A 87 5.66 -10.78 4.69
C ASN A 87 5.99 -10.83 3.19
N ARG A 88 6.55 -9.76 2.61
CA ARG A 88 6.90 -9.70 1.18
C ARG A 88 8.02 -10.69 0.84
N TRP A 89 9.00 -10.83 1.72
CA TRP A 89 10.02 -11.87 1.59
C TRP A 89 9.41 -13.27 1.56
N CYS A 90 8.60 -13.63 2.56
CA CYS A 90 8.01 -14.96 2.66
C CYS A 90 7.00 -15.27 1.56
N GLU A 91 6.31 -14.27 1.02
CA GLU A 91 5.41 -14.47 -0.12
C GLU A 91 6.16 -14.75 -1.42
N MET A 92 7.37 -14.20 -1.60
CA MET A 92 8.14 -14.35 -2.83
C MET A 92 9.13 -15.54 -2.78
N LEU A 93 9.61 -15.91 -1.61
CA LEU A 93 10.57 -17.00 -1.40
C LEU A 93 10.10 -18.31 -2.04
N GLY A 94 10.91 -18.87 -2.95
CA GLY A 94 10.64 -20.14 -3.63
C GLY A 94 9.52 -20.10 -4.68
N THR A 95 8.90 -18.94 -4.94
CA THR A 95 7.82 -18.85 -5.93
C THR A 95 8.34 -18.78 -7.35
N ALA A 96 7.61 -19.35 -8.31
CA ALA A 96 7.89 -19.21 -9.73
C ALA A 96 7.37 -17.86 -10.27
N ALA A 97 8.19 -17.18 -11.05
CA ALA A 97 7.77 -16.06 -11.89
C ALA A 97 7.01 -16.57 -13.13
N PRO A 98 6.28 -15.70 -13.87
CA PRO A 98 5.53 -16.10 -15.07
C PRO A 98 6.37 -16.79 -16.15
N ASN A 99 7.68 -16.59 -16.15
CA ASN A 99 8.62 -17.25 -17.07
C ASN A 99 9.09 -18.64 -16.59
N GLY A 100 8.48 -19.19 -15.54
CA GLY A 100 8.81 -20.49 -14.95
C GLY A 100 10.06 -20.51 -14.07
N LYS A 101 10.83 -19.42 -13.98
CA LYS A 101 12.02 -19.35 -13.11
C LYS A 101 11.62 -19.03 -11.67
N VAL A 102 12.24 -19.69 -10.70
CA VAL A 102 12.10 -19.34 -9.28
C VAL A 102 12.62 -17.92 -9.05
N ARG A 103 11.88 -17.11 -8.29
CA ARG A 103 12.27 -15.72 -7.96
C ARG A 103 13.58 -15.68 -7.18
N PHE A 104 13.63 -16.39 -6.05
CA PHE A 104 14.83 -16.60 -5.24
C PHE A 104 14.60 -17.74 -4.22
N GLY A 105 15.68 -18.33 -3.71
CA GLY A 105 15.64 -19.44 -2.75
C GLY A 105 16.42 -19.19 -1.45
N ASP A 106 17.29 -18.18 -1.44
CA ASP A 106 18.22 -17.90 -0.36
C ASP A 106 18.37 -16.38 -0.16
N LYS A 107 19.21 -15.99 0.81
CA LYS A 107 19.42 -14.59 1.18
C LYS A 107 20.00 -13.78 0.02
N GLU A 108 21.03 -14.29 -0.65
CA GLU A 108 21.79 -13.56 -1.67
C GLU A 108 20.95 -13.36 -2.93
N THR A 109 20.32 -14.44 -3.41
CA THR A 109 19.41 -14.37 -4.56
C THR A 109 18.19 -13.51 -4.26
N GLY A 110 17.70 -13.51 -3.02
CA GLY A 110 16.60 -12.65 -2.59
C GLY A 110 16.95 -11.17 -2.57
N LEU A 111 18.13 -10.80 -2.06
CA LEU A 111 18.60 -9.41 -2.11
C LEU A 111 18.79 -8.93 -3.55
N ALA A 112 19.37 -9.76 -4.43
CA ALA A 112 19.50 -9.44 -5.85
C ALA A 112 18.13 -9.25 -6.53
N TRP A 113 17.14 -10.07 -6.17
CA TRP A 113 15.77 -9.95 -6.67
C TRP A 113 15.11 -8.63 -6.20
N PHE A 114 15.23 -8.29 -4.90
CA PHE A 114 14.71 -7.03 -4.37
C PHE A 114 15.40 -5.80 -4.98
N ALA A 115 16.70 -5.87 -5.29
CA ALA A 115 17.40 -4.81 -6.01
C ALA A 115 16.77 -4.57 -7.39
N GLY A 116 16.48 -5.65 -8.13
CA GLY A 116 15.75 -5.58 -9.40
C GLY A 116 14.34 -5.01 -9.25
N PHE A 117 13.63 -5.40 -8.20
CA PHE A 117 12.32 -4.87 -7.86
C PHE A 117 12.34 -3.36 -7.59
N PHE A 118 13.32 -2.85 -6.82
CA PHE A 118 13.46 -1.41 -6.59
C PHE A 118 13.89 -0.65 -7.85
N ARG A 119 14.78 -1.20 -8.67
CA ARG A 119 15.12 -0.61 -9.97
C ARG A 119 13.89 -0.46 -10.86
N LYS A 120 12.96 -1.44 -10.82
CA LYS A 120 11.69 -1.36 -11.53
C LYS A 120 10.82 -0.19 -11.05
N VAL A 121 10.84 0.12 -9.75
CA VAL A 121 10.17 1.32 -9.22
C VAL A 121 10.80 2.59 -9.80
N ALA A 122 12.13 2.66 -9.82
CA ALA A 122 12.88 3.80 -10.35
C ALA A 122 12.59 4.09 -11.84
N MET A 123 12.20 3.07 -12.61
CA MET A 123 11.87 3.21 -14.03
C MET A 123 10.53 3.91 -14.30
N ASN A 124 9.67 4.09 -13.30
CA ASN A 124 8.37 4.70 -13.48
C ASN A 124 8.40 6.16 -12.98
N PRO A 125 8.37 7.16 -13.89
CA PRO A 125 8.42 8.58 -13.53
C PRO A 125 7.32 8.98 -12.54
N PHE A 126 6.10 8.44 -12.71
CA PHE A 126 4.97 8.74 -11.85
C PHE A 126 5.21 8.32 -10.39
N TRP A 127 5.86 7.18 -10.16
CA TRP A 127 6.21 6.74 -8.81
C TRP A 127 7.36 7.53 -8.20
N MET A 128 8.21 8.11 -9.05
CA MET A 128 9.39 8.88 -8.66
C MET A 128 9.11 10.37 -8.42
N GLY A 129 7.83 10.80 -8.41
CA GLY A 129 7.48 12.21 -8.22
C GLY A 129 7.46 13.05 -9.49
N GLU A 130 7.72 12.45 -10.66
CA GLU A 130 7.69 13.14 -11.96
C GLU A 130 6.25 13.19 -12.49
N ASN A 131 5.40 13.91 -11.75
CA ASN A 131 4.00 14.15 -12.09
C ASN A 131 3.55 15.53 -11.58
N GLN A 132 2.40 16.00 -12.06
CA GLN A 132 1.90 17.34 -11.74
C GLN A 132 1.46 17.51 -10.28
N THR A 133 1.24 16.41 -9.55
CA THR A 133 0.76 16.43 -8.16
C THR A 133 1.88 16.32 -7.14
N GLY A 134 3.12 16.08 -7.58
CA GLY A 134 4.27 15.80 -6.71
C GLY A 134 4.17 14.48 -5.95
N PHE A 135 3.27 13.57 -6.36
CA PHE A 135 3.11 12.29 -5.70
C PHE A 135 4.32 11.39 -5.94
N ALA A 136 4.96 10.92 -4.87
CA ALA A 136 6.04 9.95 -4.94
C ALA A 136 5.77 8.77 -4.00
N VAL A 137 6.16 7.56 -4.39
CA VAL A 137 5.91 6.36 -3.58
C VAL A 137 6.95 6.25 -2.46
N GLY A 138 6.51 6.25 -1.20
CA GLY A 138 7.40 5.98 -0.07
C GLY A 138 7.58 4.49 0.20
N PHE A 139 8.52 4.16 1.09
CA PHE A 139 8.76 2.79 1.57
C PHE A 139 7.48 2.05 1.97
N ASP A 140 6.64 2.67 2.81
CA ASP A 140 5.41 2.04 3.31
C ASP A 140 4.38 1.79 2.20
N TRP A 141 4.36 2.67 1.18
CA TRP A 141 3.49 2.49 0.02
C TRP A 141 3.91 1.28 -0.80
N ILE A 142 5.21 1.11 -1.04
CA ILE A 142 5.78 0.00 -1.81
C ILE A 142 5.53 -1.35 -1.14
N PHE A 143 5.75 -1.43 0.18
CA PHE A 143 5.61 -2.70 0.92
C PHE A 143 4.16 -3.06 1.28
N LYS A 144 3.20 -2.14 1.06
CA LYS A 144 1.77 -2.46 1.17
C LYS A 144 1.40 -3.54 0.15
N ALA A 145 0.74 -4.62 0.60
CA ALA A 145 0.47 -5.82 -0.19
C ALA A 145 -0.08 -5.53 -1.60
N GLY A 146 -1.17 -4.76 -1.72
CA GLY A 146 -1.77 -4.47 -3.01
C GLY A 146 -0.88 -3.62 -3.93
N ASN A 147 -0.05 -2.74 -3.39
CA ASN A 147 0.86 -1.92 -4.20
C ASN A 147 2.12 -2.69 -4.62
N PHE A 148 2.57 -3.62 -3.78
CA PHE A 148 3.67 -4.52 -4.13
C PHE A 148 3.34 -5.33 -5.39
N VAL A 149 2.09 -5.84 -5.48
CA VAL A 149 1.60 -6.54 -6.66
C VAL A 149 1.55 -5.61 -7.88
N LYS A 150 1.07 -4.37 -7.73
CA LYS A 150 1.09 -3.37 -8.83
C LYS A 150 2.49 -3.17 -9.40
N ILE A 151 3.52 -3.06 -8.55
CA ILE A 151 4.91 -2.93 -9.00
C ILE A 151 5.37 -4.22 -9.67
N LEU A 152 5.03 -5.37 -9.08
CA LEU A 152 5.43 -6.68 -9.59
C LEU A 152 4.88 -6.94 -11.01
N GLU A 153 3.66 -6.52 -11.30
CA GLU A 153 2.96 -6.72 -12.57
C GLU A 153 3.16 -5.58 -13.58
N TRP A 154 3.65 -4.42 -13.14
CA TRP A 154 3.88 -3.30 -14.04
C TRP A 154 4.92 -3.64 -15.12
N HIS A 155 4.78 -3.08 -16.31
CA HIS A 155 5.81 -3.17 -17.34
C HIS A 155 6.10 -1.76 -17.86
N PRO A 156 7.37 -1.44 -18.15
CA PRO A 156 7.66 -0.17 -18.81
C PRO A 156 6.90 -0.13 -20.15
N PRO A 157 6.45 1.07 -20.57
CA PRO A 157 5.85 1.23 -21.88
C PRO A 157 6.77 0.62 -22.94
N LYS A 158 6.20 -0.10 -23.92
CA LYS A 158 6.96 -0.57 -25.08
C LYS A 158 7.49 0.68 -25.79
N THR A 159 8.75 1.04 -25.53
CA THR A 159 9.40 2.08 -26.31
C THR A 159 9.43 1.56 -27.74
N ASN A 160 8.69 2.19 -28.66
CA ASN A 160 8.77 1.87 -30.08
C ASN A 160 10.20 2.22 -30.53
N GLN A 161 11.09 1.23 -30.46
CA GLN A 161 12.50 1.36 -30.78
C GLN A 161 12.74 1.49 -32.31
N ALA A 162 11.70 1.84 -33.07
CA ALA A 162 11.72 2.04 -34.52
C ALA A 162 11.98 3.51 -34.94
N ALA A 163 11.97 4.48 -34.02
CA ALA A 163 12.11 5.90 -34.37
C ALA A 163 13.55 6.45 -34.23
N ARG A 164 14.53 5.64 -33.81
CA ARG A 164 15.93 6.09 -33.59
C ARG A 164 16.92 5.61 -34.65
N GLY A 165 16.45 5.03 -35.76
CA GLY A 165 17.28 4.48 -36.83
C GLY A 165 17.07 5.11 -38.21
N ARG A 166 16.51 6.32 -38.29
CA ARG A 166 16.49 7.12 -39.54
C ARG A 166 17.22 8.44 -39.30
N ALA A 167 18.52 8.42 -39.54
CA ALA A 167 19.34 9.56 -39.90
C ALA A 167 20.37 9.07 -40.91
#